data_AF-A0A954S8U2-F1
#
_entry.id   AF-A0A954S8U2-F1
#
_cell.length_a   1.000
_cell.length_b   1.000
_cell.length_c   1.000
_cell.angle_alpha   90.00
_cell.angle_beta   90.00
_cell.angle_gamma   90.00
#
_symmetry.space_group_name_H-M   'P 1'
#
loop_
_entity.id
_entity.type
_entity.pdbx_description
1 polymer ?
#
loop_
_entity_poly.entity_id
_entity_poly.type
_entity_poly.pdbx_seq_one_letter_code
_entity_poly.pdbx_strand_id
1 'polypeptide(L)'
;MTTLRLIPRARQVALGGLLLFVQPLTAAEPDDNKLYLRSPESVAATEAEMKPYKQALRDTDVTFEMLPIKGGEFVMGSPDGEAERVDDEGPQHKVKVDPFWMGKCEVTWDEYDTWRLNLDVQRRKLMGRNEDTVDELADAVTRPTKEYTDMTFGMGHDGFPAICMTQVAAKMYCQWLSEKTGQYYRLP
;
A
#
# COMPACT_ATOMS: atom_id res chain seq x y z
N MET A 1 34.96 29.90 -29.85
CA MET A 1 33.70 30.66 -30.03
C MET A 1 32.87 30.45 -28.78
N THR A 2 32.88 31.48 -27.94
CA THR A 2 32.26 31.54 -26.63
C THR A 2 30.81 31.97 -26.79
N THR A 3 29.85 31.25 -26.21
CA THR A 3 28.50 31.82 -26.04
C THR A 3 27.92 31.44 -24.69
N LEU A 4 27.52 32.50 -23.98
CA LEU A 4 27.14 32.61 -22.58
C LEU A 4 25.83 31.90 -22.22
N ARG A 5 25.76 31.49 -20.95
CA ARG A 5 24.55 31.17 -20.18
C ARG A 5 23.52 32.30 -20.22
N LEU A 6 22.23 31.95 -20.30
CA LEU A 6 21.13 32.79 -19.84
C LEU A 6 20.26 32.00 -18.84
N ILE A 7 20.36 32.42 -17.58
CA ILE A 7 19.47 32.02 -16.47
C ILE A 7 18.31 33.03 -16.48
N PRO A 8 17.03 32.62 -16.56
CA PRO A 8 15.93 33.57 -16.46
C PRO A 8 15.73 34.05 -15.01
N ARG A 9 15.59 35.36 -14.91
CA ARG A 9 15.44 36.19 -13.70
C ARG A 9 14.09 35.93 -13.03
N ALA A 10 14.08 35.51 -11.76
CA ALA A 10 12.90 35.55 -10.91
C ALA A 10 12.54 37.00 -10.57
N ARG A 11 11.29 37.39 -10.84
CA ARG A 11 10.71 38.66 -10.37
C ARG A 11 9.95 38.38 -9.09
N GLN A 12 10.50 38.80 -7.95
CA GLN A 12 9.76 38.90 -6.69
C GLN A 12 8.89 40.16 -6.73
N VAL A 13 7.60 39.99 -6.48
CA VAL A 13 6.70 41.06 -6.04
C VAL A 13 6.02 40.55 -4.78
N ALA A 14 6.37 41.13 -3.64
CA ALA A 14 5.72 40.90 -2.36
C ALA A 14 4.58 41.91 -2.19
N LEU A 15 3.35 41.46 -2.08
CA LEU A 15 2.25 42.23 -1.49
C LEU A 15 1.40 41.29 -0.62
N GLY A 16 1.11 41.76 0.59
CA GLY A 16 0.53 40.99 1.67
C GLY A 16 -0.89 40.46 1.40
N GLY A 17 -1.14 39.32 2.04
CA GLY A 17 -2.44 38.68 2.13
C GLY A 17 -2.23 37.34 2.82
N LEU A 18 -2.82 37.16 4.01
CA LEU A 18 -2.85 35.89 4.72
C LEU A 18 -3.69 34.90 3.89
N LEU A 19 -3.08 34.30 2.88
CA LEU A 19 -3.64 33.14 2.19
C LEU A 19 -3.42 31.94 3.11
N LEU A 20 -4.51 31.39 3.65
CA LEU A 20 -4.57 30.00 4.06
C LEU A 20 -4.14 29.15 2.86
N PHE A 21 -2.87 28.73 2.83
CA PHE A 21 -2.41 27.68 1.94
C PHE A 21 -3.11 26.39 2.40
N VAL A 22 -4.23 26.06 1.75
CA VAL A 22 -4.63 24.66 1.62
C VAL A 22 -3.50 24.04 0.78
N GLN A 23 -2.54 23.40 1.45
CA GLN A 23 -1.59 22.57 0.74
C GLN A 23 -2.40 21.48 0.04
N PRO A 24 -2.38 21.37 -1.29
CA PRO A 24 -2.84 20.14 -1.90
C PRO A 24 -1.95 19.04 -1.32
N LEU A 25 -2.57 17.95 -0.87
CA LEU A 25 -1.88 16.72 -0.48
C LEU A 25 -0.92 16.39 -1.63
N THR A 26 0.36 16.69 -1.46
CA THR A 26 1.33 16.56 -2.55
C THR A 26 1.44 15.09 -2.84
N ALA A 27 0.95 14.70 -4.02
CA ALA A 27 1.14 13.40 -4.61
C ALA A 27 2.63 13.04 -4.52
N ALA A 28 2.91 11.80 -4.11
CA ALA A 28 4.25 11.23 -4.08
C ALA A 28 5.02 11.61 -5.37
N GLU A 29 6.27 12.05 -5.23
CA GLU A 29 7.09 12.34 -6.40
C GLU A 29 7.26 11.05 -7.25
N PRO A 30 7.07 11.13 -8.59
CA PRO A 30 7.01 9.94 -9.42
C PRO A 30 8.38 9.25 -9.57
N ASP A 31 8.37 7.92 -9.43
CA ASP A 31 9.44 6.98 -9.77
C ASP A 31 9.83 7.11 -11.26
N ASP A 32 11.07 6.73 -11.61
CA ASP A 32 11.58 6.58 -12.98
C ASP A 32 10.70 5.65 -13.83
N ASN A 33 9.84 4.85 -13.18
CA ASN A 33 8.74 4.11 -13.78
C ASN A 33 7.42 4.89 -13.70
N LYS A 34 7.24 5.88 -14.59
CA LYS A 34 6.05 6.78 -14.68
C LYS A 34 4.68 6.11 -14.69
N LEU A 35 4.62 4.80 -14.91
CA LEU A 35 3.41 3.99 -14.96
C LEU A 35 2.83 3.67 -13.57
N TYR A 36 3.66 3.61 -12.52
CA TYR A 36 3.24 3.24 -11.17
C TYR A 36 3.29 4.43 -10.22
N LEU A 37 2.27 4.56 -9.37
CA LEU A 37 2.23 5.58 -8.31
C LEU A 37 3.00 5.11 -7.07
N ARG A 38 4.25 4.68 -7.22
CA ARG A 38 5.07 4.18 -6.10
C ARG A 38 5.43 5.32 -5.15
N SER A 39 5.41 5.05 -3.86
CA SER A 39 6.09 5.93 -2.92
C SER A 39 7.61 5.81 -3.11
N PRO A 40 8.37 6.90 -3.23
CA PRO A 40 9.84 6.85 -3.29
C PRO A 40 10.46 6.12 -2.09
N GLU A 41 9.78 6.16 -0.94
CA GLU A 41 10.22 5.53 0.31
C GLU A 41 9.94 4.01 0.34
N SER A 42 9.21 3.47 -0.64
CA SER A 42 8.95 2.04 -0.76
C SER A 42 10.11 1.25 -1.38
N VAL A 43 11.22 1.92 -1.72
CA VAL A 43 12.41 1.32 -2.31
C VAL A 43 13.59 1.57 -1.37
N ALA A 44 14.29 0.51 -0.99
CA ALA A 44 15.52 0.58 -0.23
C ALA A 44 16.48 -0.51 -0.71
N ALA A 45 17.78 -0.20 -0.81
CA ALA A 45 18.81 -1.18 -1.15
C ALA A 45 19.33 -1.89 0.11
N THR A 46 19.23 -1.24 1.27
CA THR A 46 19.72 -1.75 2.55
C THR A 46 18.70 -1.56 3.68
N GLU A 47 18.82 -2.33 4.76
CA GLU A 47 17.96 -2.22 5.94
C GLU A 47 17.95 -0.80 6.54
N ALA A 48 19.11 -0.14 6.58
CA ALA A 48 19.24 1.19 7.16
C ALA A 48 18.49 2.28 6.36
N GLU A 49 18.22 2.02 5.09
CA GLU A 49 17.47 2.92 4.20
C GLU A 49 15.96 2.69 4.28
N MET A 50 15.51 1.56 4.83
CA MET A 50 14.10 1.23 4.92
C MET A 50 13.37 2.23 5.83
N LYS A 51 12.37 2.91 5.28
CA LYS A 51 11.54 3.87 6.00
C LYS A 51 10.08 3.42 5.99
N PRO A 52 9.29 3.85 6.98
CA PRO A 52 7.84 3.84 6.85
C PRO A 52 7.46 4.57 5.56
N TYR A 53 6.50 4.03 4.82
CA TYR A 53 5.98 4.71 3.64
C TYR A 53 4.47 4.61 3.59
N LYS A 54 3.88 5.61 2.91
CA LYS A 54 2.45 5.63 2.59
C LYS A 54 2.27 5.39 1.09
N GLN A 55 1.50 4.37 0.74
CA GLN A 55 1.22 4.00 -0.63
C GLN A 55 -0.20 4.38 -1.00
N ALA A 56 -0.36 5.15 -2.08
CA ALA A 56 -1.66 5.47 -2.64
C ALA A 56 -2.06 4.45 -3.69
N LEU A 57 -3.33 4.07 -3.72
CA LEU A 57 -3.88 3.24 -4.79
C LEU A 57 -4.31 4.15 -5.94
N ARG A 58 -3.82 3.85 -7.15
CA ARG A 58 -4.21 4.59 -8.36
C ARG A 58 -5.72 4.54 -8.56
N ASP A 59 -6.25 5.62 -9.13
CA ASP A 59 -7.68 5.76 -9.45
C ASP A 59 -8.62 5.70 -8.24
N THR A 60 -8.09 5.78 -7.01
CA THR A 60 -8.87 5.87 -5.77
C THR A 60 -8.28 6.90 -4.80
N ASP A 61 -9.00 7.18 -3.71
CA ASP A 61 -8.52 8.02 -2.60
C ASP A 61 -7.92 7.18 -1.46
N VAL A 62 -7.78 5.88 -1.68
CA VAL A 62 -7.37 4.92 -0.65
C VAL A 62 -5.86 4.88 -0.55
N THR A 63 -5.37 4.86 0.68
CA THR A 63 -3.95 4.81 0.99
C THR A 63 -3.70 3.87 2.15
N PHE A 64 -2.58 3.16 2.14
CA PHE A 64 -2.15 2.30 3.25
C PHE A 64 -0.71 2.61 3.66
N GLU A 65 -0.38 2.26 4.90
CA GLU A 65 0.94 2.48 5.49
C GLU A 65 1.68 1.16 5.68
N MET A 66 2.96 1.16 5.34
CA MET A 66 3.87 0.03 5.50
C MET A 66 5.02 0.43 6.41
N LEU A 67 5.32 -0.40 7.41
CA LEU A 67 6.36 -0.17 8.40
C LEU A 67 7.54 -1.12 8.18
N PRO A 68 8.79 -0.65 8.25
CA PRO A 68 9.97 -1.49 8.14
C PRO A 68 10.15 -2.29 9.43
N ILE A 69 10.27 -3.60 9.28
CA ILE A 69 10.60 -4.55 10.34
C ILE A 69 12.07 -4.92 10.18
N LYS A 70 12.85 -4.64 11.23
CA LYS A 70 14.28 -4.98 11.26
C LYS A 70 14.47 -6.49 11.22
N GLY A 71 15.49 -6.91 10.48
CA GLY A 71 15.92 -8.29 10.50
C GLY A 71 16.53 -8.65 11.85
N GLY A 72 16.52 -9.92 12.20
CA GLY A 72 17.09 -10.36 13.46
C GLY A 72 16.68 -11.77 13.85
N GLU A 73 17.02 -12.12 15.08
CA GLU A 73 16.63 -13.39 15.71
C GLU A 73 15.67 -13.11 16.86
N PHE A 74 14.64 -13.92 16.97
CA PHE A 74 13.72 -13.91 18.10
C PHE A 74 13.32 -15.35 18.48
N VAL A 75 12.73 -15.50 19.66
CA VAL A 75 12.21 -16.79 20.12
C VAL A 75 10.72 -16.86 19.75
N MET A 76 10.36 -17.83 18.90
CA MET A 76 8.98 -18.09 18.51
C MET A 76 8.39 -19.20 19.37
N GLY A 77 7.11 -19.04 19.75
CA GLY A 77 6.36 -19.95 20.61
C GLY A 77 6.18 -19.43 22.04
N SER A 78 5.27 -20.04 22.79
CA SER A 78 4.87 -19.60 24.13
C SER A 78 5.67 -20.34 25.22
N PRO A 79 6.14 -19.68 26.29
CA PRO A 79 6.81 -20.33 27.41
C PRO A 79 5.93 -21.41 28.06
N ASP A 80 6.55 -22.49 28.54
CA ASP A 80 5.82 -23.65 29.11
C ASP A 80 4.84 -23.30 30.25
N GLY A 81 5.11 -22.20 30.97
CA GLY A 81 4.28 -21.73 32.10
C GLY A 81 3.32 -20.59 31.77
N GLU A 82 3.17 -20.19 30.51
CA GLU A 82 2.22 -19.13 30.12
C GLU A 82 0.78 -19.59 30.33
N ALA A 83 -0.05 -18.71 30.90
CA ALA A 83 -1.47 -19.01 31.12
C ALA A 83 -2.18 -19.16 29.77
N GLU A 84 -3.10 -20.13 29.68
CA GLU A 84 -3.87 -20.45 28.46
C GLU A 84 -3.06 -21.03 27.28
N ARG A 85 -1.76 -21.28 27.45
CA ARG A 85 -0.94 -22.00 26.47
C ARG A 85 -1.57 -23.37 26.12
N VAL A 86 -1.65 -23.66 24.83
CA VAL A 86 -1.97 -25.01 24.31
C VAL A 86 -0.74 -25.72 23.71
N ASP A 87 -0.90 -26.99 23.38
CA ASP A 87 0.22 -27.89 23.06
C ASP A 87 0.95 -27.55 21.75
N ASP A 88 0.29 -26.89 20.79
CA ASP A 88 0.85 -26.54 19.47
C ASP A 88 1.59 -25.19 19.43
N GLU A 89 1.60 -24.45 20.55
CA GLU A 89 2.33 -23.18 20.67
C GLU A 89 3.83 -23.35 21.02
N GLY A 90 4.30 -24.59 21.20
CA GLY A 90 5.69 -24.89 21.53
C GLY A 90 6.30 -26.05 20.75
N PRO A 91 7.57 -26.39 21.01
CA PRO A 91 8.48 -25.72 21.95
C PRO A 91 8.97 -24.38 21.41
N GLN A 92 9.41 -23.52 22.34
CA GLN A 92 10.11 -22.29 21.97
C GLN A 92 11.38 -22.59 21.18
N HIS A 93 11.56 -21.92 20.04
CA HIS A 93 12.73 -22.08 19.19
C HIS A 93 13.17 -20.75 18.58
N LYS A 94 14.47 -20.64 18.26
CA LYS A 94 15.02 -19.43 17.65
C LYS A 94 14.69 -19.38 16.16
N VAL A 95 14.11 -18.26 15.73
CA VAL A 95 13.80 -17.97 14.33
C VAL A 95 14.60 -16.74 13.91
N LYS A 96 15.25 -16.84 12.75
CA LYS A 96 15.94 -15.72 12.10
C LYS A 96 15.12 -15.26 10.91
N VAL A 97 14.87 -13.95 10.81
CA VAL A 97 14.11 -13.33 9.73
C VAL A 97 14.90 -12.17 9.15
N ASP A 98 14.94 -12.08 7.83
CA ASP A 98 15.54 -10.96 7.10
C ASP A 98 14.63 -9.71 7.21
N PRO A 99 15.16 -8.49 7.05
CA PRO A 99 14.35 -7.28 7.13
C PRO A 99 13.30 -7.21 6.01
N PHE A 100 12.11 -6.70 6.32
CA PHE A 100 11.00 -6.57 5.37
C PHE A 100 10.01 -5.49 5.80
N TRP A 101 9.09 -5.06 4.93
CA TRP A 101 7.99 -4.18 5.31
C TRP A 101 6.72 -4.98 5.62
N MET A 102 5.96 -4.54 6.63
CA MET A 102 4.65 -5.09 6.98
C MET A 102 3.61 -3.98 7.03
N GLY A 103 2.37 -4.30 6.66
CA GLY A 103 1.24 -3.37 6.82
C GLY A 103 1.11 -2.92 8.28
N LYS A 104 0.92 -1.62 8.49
CA LYS A 104 0.75 -1.04 9.83
C LYS A 104 -0.49 -1.59 10.55
N CYS A 105 -1.54 -1.84 9.78
CA CYS A 105 -2.82 -2.39 10.23
C CYS A 105 -3.22 -3.53 9.29
N GLU A 106 -4.22 -4.31 9.69
CA GLU A 106 -4.90 -5.24 8.81
C GLU A 106 -5.47 -4.51 7.59
N VAL A 107 -5.57 -5.23 6.46
CA VAL A 107 -6.17 -4.70 5.23
C VAL A 107 -7.60 -4.27 5.52
N THR A 108 -7.93 -3.02 5.20
CA THR A 108 -9.25 -2.44 5.43
C THR A 108 -10.26 -2.80 4.34
N TRP A 109 -11.56 -2.65 4.61
CA TRP A 109 -12.58 -2.74 3.56
C TRP A 109 -12.36 -1.70 2.46
N ASP A 110 -11.89 -0.49 2.78
CA ASP A 110 -11.63 0.56 1.79
C ASP A 110 -10.60 0.10 0.73
N GLU A 111 -9.55 -0.57 1.19
CA GLU A 111 -8.53 -1.19 0.34
C GLU A 111 -9.09 -2.40 -0.42
N TYR A 112 -9.72 -3.33 0.30
CA TYR A 112 -10.16 -4.60 -0.28
C TYR A 112 -11.27 -4.40 -1.31
N ASP A 113 -12.23 -3.50 -1.05
CA ASP A 113 -13.36 -3.18 -1.94
C ASP A 113 -12.91 -2.58 -3.25
N THR A 114 -11.83 -1.78 -3.20
CA THR A 114 -11.20 -1.26 -4.40
C THR A 114 -10.95 -2.38 -5.41
N TRP A 115 -10.40 -3.49 -4.93
CA TRP A 115 -10.15 -4.67 -5.73
C TRP A 115 -11.40 -5.53 -5.95
N ARG A 116 -12.08 -6.00 -4.90
CA ARG A 116 -13.16 -7.00 -5.06
C ARG A 116 -14.39 -6.45 -5.80
N LEU A 117 -14.68 -5.15 -5.70
CA LEU A 117 -15.84 -4.51 -6.35
C LEU A 117 -15.51 -3.75 -7.63
N ASN A 118 -14.26 -3.79 -8.10
CA ASN A 118 -13.82 -3.03 -9.27
C ASN A 118 -14.02 -1.52 -9.12
N LEU A 119 -13.82 -0.97 -7.92
CA LEU A 119 -13.99 0.48 -7.73
C LEU A 119 -12.91 1.26 -8.47
N ASP A 120 -11.70 0.70 -8.58
CA ASP A 120 -10.61 1.26 -9.40
C ASP A 120 -11.01 1.41 -10.86
N VAL A 121 -11.59 0.36 -11.46
CA VAL A 121 -12.07 0.34 -12.85
C VAL A 121 -13.25 1.29 -13.05
N GLN A 122 -14.21 1.31 -12.10
CA GLN A 122 -15.38 2.18 -12.17
C GLN A 122 -14.98 3.66 -12.10
N ARG A 123 -14.08 4.02 -11.18
CA ARG A 123 -13.56 5.39 -11.04
C ARG A 123 -12.74 5.81 -12.26
N ARG A 124 -11.87 4.94 -12.77
CA ARG A 124 -11.12 5.18 -14.02
C ARG A 124 -12.05 5.55 -15.19
N LYS A 125 -13.13 4.79 -15.38
CA LYS A 125 -14.15 5.05 -16.42
C LYS A 125 -14.88 6.37 -16.19
N LEU A 126 -15.24 6.67 -14.94
CA LEU A 126 -15.90 7.93 -14.60
C LEU A 126 -15.01 9.16 -14.88
N MET A 127 -13.71 9.03 -14.64
CA MET A 127 -12.72 10.07 -14.93
C MET A 127 -12.39 10.20 -16.42
N GLY A 128 -12.87 9.28 -17.29
CA GLY A 128 -12.56 9.28 -18.72
C GLY A 128 -11.09 8.99 -19.04
N ARG A 129 -10.36 8.33 -18.12
CA ARG A 129 -8.96 7.95 -18.33
C ARG A 129 -8.91 6.64 -19.14
N ASN A 130 -8.09 6.62 -20.19
CA ASN A 130 -7.81 5.40 -20.95
C ASN A 130 -6.96 4.42 -20.12
N GLU A 131 -7.18 3.14 -20.37
CA GLU A 131 -6.40 2.04 -19.77
C GLU A 131 -4.95 2.07 -20.25
N ASP A 132 -4.03 1.78 -19.33
CA ASP A 132 -2.61 1.58 -19.61
C ASP A 132 -2.18 0.13 -19.31
N THR A 133 -0.90 -0.17 -19.56
CA THR A 133 -0.37 -1.53 -19.35
C THR A 133 -0.48 -2.00 -17.90
N VAL A 134 -0.47 -1.08 -16.93
CA VAL A 134 -0.60 -1.43 -15.51
C VAL A 134 -2.06 -1.76 -15.19
N ASP A 135 -3.02 -1.07 -15.83
CA ASP A 135 -4.44 -1.41 -15.72
C ASP A 135 -4.71 -2.80 -16.28
N GLU A 136 -4.18 -3.09 -17.47
CA GLU A 136 -4.33 -4.38 -18.13
C GLU A 136 -3.82 -5.54 -17.27
N LEU A 137 -2.63 -5.39 -16.67
CA LEU A 137 -2.05 -6.39 -15.79
C LEU A 137 -2.86 -6.58 -14.50
N ALA A 138 -3.24 -5.48 -13.85
CA ALA A 138 -4.00 -5.56 -12.60
C ALA A 138 -5.43 -6.08 -12.82
N ASP A 139 -6.08 -5.71 -13.91
CA ASP A 139 -7.44 -6.13 -14.24
C ASP A 139 -7.50 -7.61 -14.66
N ALA A 140 -6.38 -8.19 -15.11
CA ALA A 140 -6.26 -9.62 -15.38
C ALA A 140 -6.19 -10.48 -14.10
N VAL A 141 -5.94 -9.87 -12.93
CA VAL A 141 -5.91 -10.62 -11.66
C VAL A 141 -7.31 -11.06 -11.26
N THR A 142 -7.47 -12.35 -10.96
CA THR A 142 -8.75 -12.95 -10.61
C THR A 142 -9.31 -12.36 -9.32
N ARG A 143 -10.57 -11.92 -9.35
CA ARG A 143 -11.29 -11.33 -8.21
C ARG A 143 -12.25 -12.37 -7.59
N PRO A 144 -12.60 -12.24 -6.31
CA PRO A 144 -13.56 -13.14 -5.67
C PRO A 144 -14.96 -12.96 -6.29
N THR A 145 -15.76 -14.01 -6.23
CA THR A 145 -17.18 -13.93 -6.59
C THR A 145 -17.89 -12.92 -5.68
N LYS A 146 -18.84 -12.18 -6.26
CA LYS A 146 -19.67 -11.24 -5.49
C LYS A 146 -20.37 -11.96 -4.34
N GLU A 147 -20.35 -11.31 -3.19
CA GLU A 147 -20.98 -11.78 -1.97
C GLU A 147 -22.51 -11.88 -2.10
N TYR A 148 -23.06 -12.88 -1.41
CA TYR A 148 -24.51 -13.07 -1.30
C TYR A 148 -25.13 -12.27 -0.15
N THR A 149 -24.34 -12.02 0.89
CA THR A 149 -24.73 -11.27 2.09
C THR A 149 -23.71 -10.19 2.40
N ASP A 150 -24.09 -9.22 3.20
CA ASP A 150 -23.14 -8.27 3.77
C ASP A 150 -22.12 -9.01 4.64
N MET A 151 -20.85 -8.90 4.27
CA MET A 151 -19.72 -9.58 4.92
C MET A 151 -19.25 -8.86 6.18
N THR A 152 -19.73 -7.64 6.45
CA THR A 152 -19.37 -6.90 7.68
C THR A 152 -20.06 -7.47 8.91
N PHE A 153 -21.17 -8.21 8.74
CA PHE A 153 -22.04 -8.68 9.82
C PHE A 153 -22.43 -7.56 10.81
N GLY A 154 -22.50 -6.32 10.35
CA GLY A 154 -22.82 -5.15 11.19
C GLY A 154 -21.69 -4.67 12.10
N MET A 155 -20.45 -5.14 11.90
CA MET A 155 -19.28 -4.73 12.70
C MET A 155 -18.59 -3.44 12.22
N GLY A 156 -19.10 -2.84 11.14
CA GLY A 156 -18.51 -1.65 10.51
C GLY A 156 -17.85 -1.98 9.17
N HIS A 157 -17.69 -0.95 8.33
CA HIS A 157 -17.16 -1.07 6.98
C HIS A 157 -15.98 -0.10 6.76
N ASP A 158 -16.24 1.19 6.79
CA ASP A 158 -15.24 2.21 6.44
C ASP A 158 -14.14 2.33 7.50
N GLY A 159 -12.88 2.14 7.10
CA GLY A 159 -11.73 2.07 8.01
C GLY A 159 -11.66 0.83 8.91
N PHE A 160 -12.59 -0.13 8.78
CA PHE A 160 -12.57 -1.39 9.52
C PHE A 160 -11.80 -2.47 8.75
N PRO A 161 -11.21 -3.46 9.46
CA PRO A 161 -10.54 -4.57 8.81
C PRO A 161 -11.52 -5.37 7.95
N ALA A 162 -11.07 -5.72 6.74
CA ALA A 162 -11.81 -6.63 5.89
C ALA A 162 -11.81 -8.02 6.53
N ILE A 163 -12.98 -8.64 6.59
CA ILE A 163 -13.17 -9.95 7.22
C ILE A 163 -13.80 -10.95 6.24
N CYS A 164 -13.80 -12.22 6.64
CA CYS A 164 -14.45 -13.30 5.91
C CYS A 164 -13.93 -13.53 4.49
N MET A 165 -12.65 -13.22 4.26
CA MET A 165 -11.94 -13.57 3.03
C MET A 165 -11.26 -14.93 3.14
N THR A 166 -11.16 -15.64 2.03
CA THR A 166 -10.37 -16.87 1.95
C THR A 166 -8.88 -16.53 1.81
N GLN A 167 -8.00 -17.46 2.21
CA GLN A 167 -6.56 -17.28 2.00
C GLN A 167 -6.20 -17.12 0.51
N VAL A 168 -6.95 -17.77 -0.39
CA VAL A 168 -6.77 -17.61 -1.83
C VAL A 168 -7.11 -16.19 -2.27
N ALA A 169 -8.22 -15.62 -1.78
CA ALA A 169 -8.58 -14.24 -2.08
C ALA A 169 -7.55 -13.25 -1.54
N ALA A 170 -7.01 -13.49 -0.34
CA ALA A 170 -5.95 -12.67 0.23
C ALA A 170 -4.66 -12.70 -0.62
N LYS A 171 -4.27 -13.88 -1.14
CA LYS A 171 -3.13 -14.01 -2.07
C LYS A 171 -3.36 -13.27 -3.38
N MET A 172 -4.56 -13.40 -3.97
CA MET A 172 -4.89 -12.71 -5.22
C MET A 172 -4.96 -11.18 -5.02
N TYR A 173 -5.40 -10.72 -3.85
CA TYR A 173 -5.31 -9.31 -3.47
C TYR A 173 -3.86 -8.83 -3.43
N CYS A 174 -2.94 -9.58 -2.80
CA CYS A 174 -1.52 -9.23 -2.80
C CYS A 174 -0.93 -9.20 -4.23
N GLN A 175 -1.33 -10.14 -5.09
CA GLN A 175 -0.91 -10.14 -6.50
C GLN A 175 -1.44 -8.89 -7.22
N TRP A 176 -2.73 -8.58 -7.11
CA TRP A 176 -3.33 -7.37 -7.68
C TRP A 176 -2.65 -6.10 -7.17
N LEU A 177 -2.37 -6.02 -5.87
CA LEU A 177 -1.66 -4.89 -5.26
C LEU A 177 -0.26 -4.75 -5.83
N SER A 178 0.41 -5.88 -6.09
CA SER A 178 1.72 -5.89 -6.72
C SER A 178 1.67 -5.40 -8.17
N GLU A 179 0.67 -5.83 -8.94
CA GLU A 179 0.46 -5.33 -10.30
C GLU A 179 0.04 -3.85 -10.32
N LYS A 180 -0.67 -3.34 -9.31
CA LYS A 180 -1.10 -1.92 -9.25
C LYS A 180 0.01 -0.96 -8.89
N THR A 181 0.93 -1.39 -8.05
CA THR A 181 1.98 -0.53 -7.47
C THR A 181 3.37 -0.85 -8.03
N GLY A 182 3.52 -2.02 -8.66
CA GLY A 182 4.79 -2.54 -9.13
C GLY A 182 5.74 -2.96 -8.00
N GLN A 183 5.33 -2.93 -6.74
CA GLN A 183 6.10 -3.47 -5.61
C GLN A 183 5.63 -4.89 -5.32
N TYR A 184 6.52 -5.76 -4.83
CA TYR A 184 6.13 -7.13 -4.50
C TYR A 184 5.48 -7.21 -3.11
N TYR A 185 4.19 -7.56 -3.07
CA TYR A 185 3.43 -7.80 -1.85
C TYR A 185 3.08 -9.28 -1.71
N ARG A 186 3.08 -9.76 -0.47
CA ARG A 186 2.69 -11.13 -0.09
C ARG A 186 2.11 -11.16 1.31
N LEU A 187 1.47 -12.28 1.64
CA LEU A 187 1.15 -12.60 3.03
C LEU A 187 2.45 -12.85 3.82
N PRO A 188 2.50 -12.49 5.12
CA PRO A 188 3.66 -12.74 5.98
C PRO A 188 3.99 -14.23 6.07
#